data_AF-A0A832RHC5-F1
#
_entry.id   AF-A0A832RHC5-F1
#
_cell.length_a   1.000
_cell.length_b   1.000
_cell.length_c   1.000
_cell.angle_alpha   90.00
_cell.angle_beta   90.00
_cell.angle_gamma   90.00
#
_symmetry.space_group_name_H-M   'P 1'
#
loop_
_entity.id
_entity.type
_entity.pdbx_description
1 polymer ?
#
loop_
_entity_poly.entity_id
_entity_poly.type
_entity_poly.pdbx_seq_one_letter_code
_entity_poly.pdbx_strand_id
1 'polypeptide(L)' 'MASKQISFGVGIPMVIVGAFMAFLWGPTNTEWIETIQFVGSLIGILGVIFFVAGLLYAKQPVTS' A
#
# COMPACT_ATOMS: atom_id res chain seq x y z
N MET A 1 -1.87 19.19 7.54
CA MET A 1 -2.46 18.02 8.24
C MET A 1 -2.32 16.85 7.32
N ALA A 2 -1.54 15.82 7.71
CA ALA A 2 -1.44 14.58 6.96
C ALA A 2 -2.84 14.10 6.56
N SER A 3 -3.01 13.72 5.30
CA SER A 3 -4.28 13.22 4.79
C SER A 3 -4.58 11.86 5.43
N LYS A 4 -5.38 11.89 6.50
CA LYS A 4 -5.83 10.67 7.20
C LYS A 4 -6.50 9.69 6.23
N GLN A 5 -7.20 10.19 5.23
CA GLN A 5 -7.84 9.38 4.19
C GLN A 5 -6.83 8.64 3.32
N ILE A 6 -5.73 9.28 2.92
CA ILE A 6 -4.72 8.63 2.08
C ILE A 6 -3.88 7.66 2.94
N SER A 7 -3.35 8.11 4.08
CA SER A 7 -2.46 7.27 4.90
C SER A 7 -3.20 6.09 5.55
N PHE A 8 -4.34 6.33 6.20
CA PHE A 8 -5.09 5.26 6.89
C PHE A 8 -6.14 4.58 6.00
N GLY A 9 -6.72 5.30 5.05
CA GLY A 9 -7.77 4.73 4.18
C GLY A 9 -7.22 3.92 3.02
N VAL A 10 -5.99 4.19 2.55
CA VAL A 10 -5.42 3.51 1.37
C VAL A 10 -4.04 2.92 1.66
N GLY A 11 -3.09 3.73 2.14
CA GLY A 11 -1.70 3.32 2.32
C GLY A 11 -1.54 2.11 3.24
N ILE A 12 -2.01 2.20 4.48
CA ILE A 12 -1.91 1.10 5.46
C ILE A 12 -2.61 -0.19 4.96
N PRO A 13 -3.88 -0.17 4.52
CA PRO A 13 -4.53 -1.36 3.97
C PRO A 13 -3.76 -2.00 2.81
N MET A 14 -3.23 -1.21 1.87
CA MET A 14 -2.45 -1.72 0.75
C MET A 14 -1.16 -2.40 1.21
N VAL A 15 -0.44 -1.84 2.18
CA VAL A 15 0.76 -2.48 2.75
C VAL A 15 0.42 -3.84 3.35
N ILE A 16 -0.65 -3.91 4.14
CA ILE A 16 -1.09 -5.15 4.80
C ILE A 16 -1.48 -6.21 3.76
N VAL A 17 -2.28 -5.85 2.75
CA VAL A 17 -2.70 -6.76 1.68
C VAL A 17 -1.49 -7.25 0.88
N GLY A 18 -0.60 -6.34 0.49
CA GLY A 18 0.62 -6.71 -0.24
C GLY A 18 1.52 -7.66 0.53
N ALA A 19 1.71 -7.41 1.84
CA ALA A 19 2.47 -8.29 2.72
C ALA A 19 1.81 -9.68 2.86
N PHE A 20 0.50 -9.76 3.07
CA PHE A 20 -0.17 -11.06 3.16
C PHE A 20 -0.14 -11.83 1.83
N MET A 21 -0.26 -11.15 0.69
CA MET A 21 -0.10 -11.80 -0.61
C MET A 21 1.31 -12.37 -0.78
N ALA A 22 2.35 -11.58 -0.49
CA ALA A 22 3.73 -12.01 -0.69
C ALA A 22 4.18 -13.09 0.30
N PHE A 23 3.84 -12.96 1.59
CA PHE A 23 4.35 -13.83 2.65
C PHE A 23 3.47 -15.04 2.97
N LEU A 24 2.15 -14.96 2.77
CA LEU A 24 1.23 -16.05 3.11
C LEU A 24 0.68 -16.73 1.85
N TRP A 25 0.20 -15.95 0.88
CA TRP A 25 -0.45 -16.50 -0.31
C TRP A 25 0.58 -17.05 -1.32
N GLY A 26 1.66 -16.33 -1.60
CA GLY A 26 2.70 -16.79 -2.53
C GLY A 26 3.22 -18.19 -2.19
N PRO A 27 3.72 -18.43 -0.96
CA PRO A 27 4.22 -19.74 -0.55
C PRO A 27 3.19 -20.87 -0.54
N THR A 28 1.89 -20.56 -0.51
CA THR A 28 0.81 -21.56 -0.52
C THR A 28 0.35 -21.93 -1.94
N ASN A 29 0.85 -21.26 -2.99
CA ASN A 29 0.50 -21.55 -4.38
C ASN A 29 1.71 -22.01 -5.18
N THR A 30 1.77 -23.30 -5.51
CA THR A 30 2.91 -23.93 -6.21
C THR A 30 3.03 -23.52 -7.68
N GLU A 31 1.93 -23.19 -8.34
CA GLU A 31 1.93 -22.82 -9.77
C GLU A 31 2.33 -21.36 -10.03
N TRP A 32 1.95 -20.44 -9.12
CA TRP A 32 2.03 -18.99 -9.35
C TRP A 32 2.83 -18.25 -8.28
N ILE A 33 3.69 -18.96 -7.55
CA ILE A 33 4.44 -18.41 -6.40
C ILE A 33 5.15 -17.09 -6.73
N GLU A 34 5.91 -17.06 -7.82
CA GLU A 34 6.68 -15.87 -8.22
C GLU A 34 5.77 -14.70 -8.60
N THR A 35 4.70 -14.97 -9.36
CA THR A 35 3.73 -13.95 -9.77
C THR A 35 3.01 -13.36 -8.56
N ILE A 36 2.55 -14.19 -7.62
CA ILE A 36 1.84 -13.75 -6.42
C ILE A 36 2.77 -12.92 -5.52
N GLN A 37 4.03 -13.35 -5.35
CA GLN A 37 5.04 -12.59 -4.59
C GLN A 37 5.37 -11.25 -5.26
N PHE A 38 5.50 -11.23 -6.58
CA PHE A 38 5.73 -10.01 -7.35
C PHE A 38 4.55 -9.03 -7.22
N VAL A 39 3.33 -9.49 -7.44
CA VAL A 39 2.12 -8.65 -7.32
C VAL A 39 1.95 -8.16 -5.87
N GLY A 40 2.11 -9.05 -4.89
CA GLY A 40 2.02 -8.70 -3.47
C GLY A 40 3.04 -7.64 -3.06
N SER A 41 4.31 -7.79 -3.49
CA SER A 41 5.36 -6.79 -3.22
C SER A 41 5.11 -5.46 -3.92
N LEU A 42 4.62 -5.47 -5.17
CA LEU A 42 4.19 -4.26 -5.88
C LEU A 42 3.08 -3.51 -5.12
N ILE A 43 2.04 -4.23 -4.68
CA ILE A 43 0.94 -3.65 -3.90
C ILE A 43 1.49 -3.07 -2.58
N GLY A 44 2.39 -3.79 -1.92
CA GLY A 44 3.02 -3.33 -0.67
C GLY A 44 3.81 -2.03 -0.86
N ILE A 45 4.66 -1.95 -1.89
CA ILE A 45 5.45 -0.76 -2.21
C ILE A 45 4.55 0.43 -2.57
N LEU A 46 3.51 0.21 -3.38
CA LEU A 46 2.51 1.25 -3.68
C LEU A 46 1.81 1.75 -2.41
N GLY A 47 1.48 0.84 -1.48
CA GLY A 47 0.93 1.20 -0.18
C GLY A 47 1.85 2.11 0.63
N VAL A 48 3.17 1.85 0.63
CA VAL A 48 4.16 2.72 1.29
C VAL A 48 4.20 4.09 0.61
N ILE A 49 4.20 4.14 -0.72
CA ILE A 49 4.19 5.40 -1.47
C ILE A 49 2.96 6.24 -1.12
N PHE A 50 1.76 5.64 -1.12
CA PHE A 50 0.55 6.34 -0.72
C PHE A 50 0.57 6.75 0.74
N PHE A 51 1.08 5.90 1.63
CA PHE A 51 1.21 6.24 3.04
C PHE A 51 2.07 7.50 3.24
N VAL A 52 3.25 7.54 2.63
CA VAL A 52 4.17 8.69 2.69
C VAL A 52 3.56 9.91 2.01
N ALA A 53 2.95 9.76 0.84
CA ALA A 53 2.27 10.85 0.15
C ALA A 53 1.14 11.45 1.01
N GLY A 54 0.39 10.62 1.72
CA GLY A 54 -0.62 11.06 2.68
C GLY A 54 -0.03 11.82 3.86
N LEU A 55 1.13 11.39 4.39
CA LEU A 55 1.84 12.10 5.46
C LEU A 55 2.32 13.48 5.01
N LEU A 56 2.88 13.55 3.81
CA LEU A 56 3.42 14.77 3.21
C LEU A 56 2.34 15.66 2.58
N TYR A 57 1.08 15.23 2.58
CA TYR A 57 -0.02 16.02 2.04
C TYR A 57 -0.23 17.30 2.85
N ALA A 58 0.20 18.42 2.27
CA ALA A 58 -0.13 19.75 2.76
C ALA A 58 -1.36 20.26 2.01
N LYS A 59 -2.50 20.30 2.70
CA LYS A 59 -3.71 20.94 2.19
C LYS A 59 -3.38 22.43 1.98
N GLN A 60 -3.33 22.91 0.73
CA GLN A 60 -3.24 24.35 0.49
C GLN A 60 -4.54 25.01 0.99
N PRO A 61 -4.45 26.12 1.74
CA PRO A 61 -5.65 26.84 2.16
C PRO A 61 -6.34 27.36 0.91
N VAL A 62 -7.63 27.03 0.76
CA VAL A 62 -8.48 27.65 -0.26
C VAL A 62 -8.73 29.07 0.21
N THR A 63 -7.88 30.02 -0.21
CA THR A 63 -8.19 31.45 -0.11
C THR A 63 -9.27 31.75 -1.13
N SER A 64 -10.50 31.88 -0.63
CA SER A 64 -11.63 32.52 -1.33
C SER A 64 -11.40 34.02 -1.46
#